data_AF-A0AAI9LG51-F1
#
_entry.id   AF-A0AAI9LG51-F1
#
_cell.length_a   1.000
_cell.length_b   1.000
_cell.length_c   1.000
_cell.angle_alpha   90.00
_cell.angle_beta   90.00
_cell.angle_gamma   90.00
#
_symmetry.space_group_name_H-M   'P 1'
#
loop_
_entity.id
_entity.type
_entity.pdbx_description
1 polymer ?
#
loop_
_entity_poly.entity_id
_entity_poly.type
_entity_poly.pdbx_seq_one_letter_code
_entity_poly.pdbx_strand_id
1 'polypeptide(L)'
;MQLDFARAPTSPATDLARRLVPAVTKPTPRRRKKEAPPHWERGYRSHYYRNERGDKLGEVRLSDRGDLPVVYHWAAGNYSGAEGSLAHARARVEETVGFGMRQLSLF
;
A
#
# COMPACT_ATOMS: atom_id res chain seq x y z
N MET A 1 -64.65 -31.08 -31.45
CA MET A 1 -64.67 -31.73 -30.12
C MET A 1 -64.76 -30.62 -29.09
N GLN A 2 -65.98 -30.44 -28.59
CA GLN A 2 -66.36 -29.57 -27.50
C GLN A 2 -65.87 -30.21 -26.20
N LEU A 3 -65.38 -29.42 -25.24
CA LEU A 3 -65.55 -29.62 -23.80
C LEU A 3 -64.94 -28.41 -23.08
N ASP A 4 -65.84 -27.63 -22.49
CA ASP A 4 -65.57 -26.53 -21.59
C ASP A 4 -66.00 -26.96 -20.17
N PHE A 5 -65.67 -26.10 -19.21
CA PHE A 5 -66.09 -26.07 -17.79
C PHE A 5 -65.26 -26.90 -16.80
N ALA A 6 -64.44 -26.20 -16.00
CA ALA A 6 -64.87 -25.82 -14.64
C ALA A 6 -63.79 -25.03 -13.86
N ARG A 7 -64.16 -23.79 -13.52
CA ARG A 7 -64.13 -23.21 -12.17
C ARG A 7 -62.78 -22.78 -11.56
N ALA A 8 -62.64 -21.45 -11.45
CA ALA A 8 -61.68 -20.69 -10.62
C ALA A 8 -61.97 -20.89 -9.09
N PRO A 9 -61.07 -20.53 -8.14
CA PRO A 9 -60.76 -19.12 -7.87
C PRO A 9 -59.31 -18.76 -7.47
N THR A 10 -59.04 -17.49 -7.70
CA THR A 10 -58.06 -16.57 -7.11
C THR A 10 -57.38 -16.96 -5.79
N SER A 11 -56.04 -16.86 -5.77
CA SER A 11 -55.25 -16.48 -4.59
C SER A 11 -54.07 -15.58 -5.01
N PRO A 12 -54.18 -14.25 -4.88
CA PRO A 12 -53.01 -13.38 -4.81
C PRO A 12 -52.77 -13.06 -3.33
N ALA A 13 -52.02 -13.91 -2.65
CA ALA A 13 -51.60 -13.65 -1.27
C ALA A 13 -50.15 -14.09 -1.07
N THR A 14 -49.24 -13.41 -1.75
CA THR A 14 -47.87 -13.28 -1.23
C THR A 14 -47.73 -11.85 -0.75
N ASP A 15 -48.04 -11.74 0.53
CA ASP A 15 -47.76 -10.64 1.45
C ASP A 15 -46.38 -10.04 1.15
N LEU A 16 -46.34 -9.01 0.29
CA LEU A 16 -45.21 -8.11 0.14
C LEU A 16 -45.23 -7.12 1.31
N ALA A 17 -45.22 -7.62 2.54
CA ALA A 17 -44.76 -6.86 3.69
C ALA A 17 -43.23 -6.75 3.57
N ARG A 18 -42.78 -5.92 2.63
CA ARG A 18 -41.39 -5.47 2.53
C ARG A 18 -41.15 -4.52 3.70
N ARG A 19 -40.98 -5.13 4.88
CA ARG A 19 -40.57 -4.50 6.12
C ARG A 19 -39.30 -3.70 5.87
N LEU A 20 -39.45 -2.41 6.13
CA LEU A 20 -38.45 -1.44 6.54
C LEU A 20 -37.09 -2.05 6.91
N VAL A 21 -36.12 -1.69 6.08
CA VAL A 21 -34.67 -1.72 6.32
C VAL A 21 -34.39 -0.97 7.64
N PRO A 22 -33.49 -1.46 8.49
CA PRO A 22 -32.11 -1.06 8.30
C PRO A 22 -31.22 -2.30 8.23
N ALA A 23 -30.61 -2.50 7.07
CA ALA A 23 -29.44 -3.33 6.94
C ALA A 23 -28.37 -2.66 7.78
N VAL A 24 -28.16 -3.19 8.98
CA VAL A 24 -26.93 -2.94 9.74
C VAL A 24 -25.82 -3.61 8.94
N THR A 25 -25.31 -2.90 7.95
CA THR A 25 -24.07 -3.25 7.27
C THR A 25 -22.98 -3.12 8.33
N LYS A 26 -22.65 -4.24 8.96
CA LYS A 26 -21.40 -4.37 9.73
C LYS A 26 -20.29 -3.82 8.83
N PRO A 27 -19.49 -2.84 9.27
CA PRO A 27 -18.42 -2.31 8.45
C PRO A 27 -17.48 -3.47 8.15
N THR A 28 -17.51 -3.95 6.91
CA THR A 28 -16.53 -4.89 6.41
C THR A 28 -15.19 -4.18 6.61
N PRO A 29 -14.20 -4.80 7.30
CA PRO A 29 -12.91 -4.14 7.45
C PRO A 29 -12.42 -3.81 6.05
N ARG A 30 -12.30 -2.51 5.74
CA ARG A 30 -11.73 -2.04 4.47
C ARG A 30 -10.43 -2.79 4.33
N ARG A 31 -10.40 -3.76 3.41
CA ARG A 31 -9.21 -4.52 3.07
C ARG A 31 -8.20 -3.46 2.68
N ARG A 32 -7.29 -3.12 3.60
CA ARG A 32 -6.18 -2.19 3.32
C ARG A 32 -5.60 -2.73 2.03
N LYS A 33 -5.64 -1.91 0.96
CA LYS A 33 -4.95 -2.25 -0.28
C LYS A 33 -3.56 -2.69 0.18
N LYS A 34 -3.13 -3.90 -0.21
CA LYS A 34 -1.79 -4.38 0.15
C LYS A 34 -0.83 -3.36 -0.43
N GLU A 35 -0.37 -2.44 0.41
CA GLU A 35 0.60 -1.46 -0.02
C GLU A 35 1.85 -2.25 -0.39
N ALA A 36 2.32 -2.08 -1.62
CA ALA A 36 3.47 -2.85 -2.07
C ALA A 36 4.66 -2.49 -1.17
N PRO A 37 5.45 -3.49 -0.71
CA PRO A 37 6.59 -3.19 0.12
C PRO A 37 7.52 -2.23 -0.63
N PRO A 38 8.08 -1.21 0.05
CA PRO A 38 9.04 -0.32 -0.57
C PRO A 38 10.17 -1.10 -1.24
N HIS A 39 10.61 -0.63 -2.40
CA HIS A 39 11.58 -1.35 -3.22
C HIS A 39 12.80 -0.49 -3.53
N TRP A 40 13.91 -1.19 -3.76
CA TRP A 40 15.14 -0.60 -4.26
C TRP A 40 15.12 -0.56 -5.78
N GLU A 41 15.20 0.64 -6.33
CA GLU A 41 15.48 0.89 -7.73
C GLU A 41 16.97 1.11 -7.94
N ARG A 42 17.55 0.38 -8.89
CA ARG A 42 18.97 0.50 -9.22
C ARG A 42 19.16 1.50 -10.35
N GLY A 43 19.86 2.59 -10.05
CA GLY A 43 20.44 3.49 -11.04
C GLY A 43 21.88 3.09 -11.38
N TYR A 44 22.51 3.87 -12.27
CA TYR A 44 23.86 3.57 -12.78
C TYR A 44 24.95 3.71 -11.70
N ARG A 45 24.90 4.77 -10.87
CA ARG A 45 25.81 5.04 -9.74
C ARG A 45 25.09 5.34 -8.43
N SER A 46 23.76 5.26 -8.46
CA SER A 46 22.87 5.55 -7.34
C SER A 46 21.83 4.43 -7.24
N HIS A 47 21.31 4.22 -6.04
CA HIS A 47 20.17 3.36 -5.77
C HIS A 47 19.13 4.20 -5.06
N TYR A 48 17.87 4.02 -5.42
CA TYR A 48 16.76 4.77 -4.85
C TYR A 48 15.87 3.82 -4.09
N TYR A 49 15.50 4.20 -2.88
CA TYR A 49 14.48 3.50 -2.11
C TYR A 49 13.16 4.23 -2.33
N ARG A 50 12.17 3.54 -2.90
CA ARG A 50 10.88 4.14 -3.25
C ARG A 50 9.72 3.46 -2.56
N ASN A 51 8.67 4.23 -2.30
CA ASN A 51 7.38 3.67 -1.91
C ASN A 51 6.59 3.21 -3.15
N GLU A 52 5.44 2.59 -2.90
CA GLU A 52 4.47 2.19 -3.93
C GLU A 52 3.90 3.35 -4.76
N ARG A 53 3.90 4.58 -4.23
CA ARG A 53 3.42 5.78 -4.93
C ARG A 53 4.49 6.36 -5.86
N GLY A 54 5.71 5.81 -5.83
CA GLY A 54 6.86 6.31 -6.56
C GLY A 54 7.60 7.45 -5.85
N ASP A 55 7.25 7.78 -4.61
CA ASP A 55 7.96 8.78 -3.81
C ASP A 55 9.32 8.24 -3.39
N LYS A 56 10.35 9.07 -3.52
CA LYS A 56 11.72 8.76 -3.11
C LYS A 56 11.83 8.87 -1.59
N LEU A 57 11.99 7.73 -0.93
CA LEU A 57 12.17 7.63 0.52
C LEU A 57 13.64 7.80 0.92
N GLY A 58 14.55 7.35 0.05
CA GLY A 58 15.97 7.56 0.25
C GLY A 58 16.79 7.20 -0.98
N GLU A 59 18.09 7.43 -0.87
CA GLU A 59 19.06 7.07 -1.90
C GLU A 59 20.39 6.64 -1.31
N VAL A 60 21.12 5.85 -2.10
CA VAL A 60 22.50 5.50 -1.86
C VAL A 60 23.30 5.74 -3.13
N ARG A 61 24.29 6.62 -3.08
CA ARG A 61 25.16 6.96 -4.21
C ARG A 61 26.60 6.62 -3.89
N LEU A 62 27.30 6.03 -4.85
CA LEU A 62 28.75 5.87 -4.76
C LEU A 62 29.42 7.22 -5.01
N SER A 63 30.43 7.55 -4.22
CA SER A 63 31.35 8.69 -4.42
C SER A 63 31.83 8.83 -5.87
N ASP A 64 32.16 10.06 -6.25
CA ASP A 64 32.53 10.34 -7.62
C ASP A 64 33.91 9.77 -7.97
N ARG A 65 34.18 9.64 -9.28
CA ARG A 65 35.44 9.02 -9.71
C ARG A 65 36.57 9.99 -9.34
N GLY A 66 37.46 9.57 -8.46
CA GLY A 66 38.57 10.39 -7.98
C GLY A 66 38.45 10.83 -6.53
N ASP A 67 37.29 10.63 -5.88
CA ASP A 67 37.14 10.88 -4.45
C ASP A 67 37.79 9.75 -3.63
N LEU A 68 38.66 10.13 -2.70
CA LEU A 68 39.26 9.25 -1.71
C LEU A 68 38.96 9.78 -0.29
N PRO A 69 38.45 8.93 0.62
CA PRO A 69 38.15 7.51 0.44
C PRO A 69 36.89 7.27 -0.41
N VAL A 70 36.88 6.17 -1.17
CA VAL A 70 35.68 5.73 -1.92
C VAL A 70 34.63 5.26 -0.93
N VAL A 71 33.61 6.08 -0.71
CA VAL A 71 32.49 5.80 0.21
C VAL A 71 31.15 5.78 -0.51
N TYR A 72 30.15 5.19 0.15
CA TYR A 72 28.75 5.23 -0.26
C TYR A 72 28.02 6.29 0.56
N HIS A 73 27.61 7.36 -0.10
CA HIS A 73 26.75 8.38 0.50
C HIS A 73 25.32 7.89 0.50
N TRP A 74 24.63 8.08 1.61
CA TRP A 74 23.21 7.77 1.71
C TRP A 74 22.43 8.97 2.23
N ALA A 75 21.17 9.09 1.82
CA ALA A 75 20.25 10.11 2.32
C ALA A 75 18.84 9.54 2.41
N ALA A 76 18.12 9.89 3.47
CA ALA A 76 16.74 9.50 3.71
C ALA A 76 16.05 10.56 4.56
N GLY A 77 14.98 11.17 4.02
CA GLY A 77 14.33 12.31 4.67
C GLY A 77 15.33 13.45 4.97
N ASN A 78 15.44 13.82 6.24
CA ASN A 78 16.37 14.86 6.72
C ASN A 78 17.74 14.33 7.17
N TYR A 79 17.99 13.03 7.04
CA TYR A 79 19.23 12.39 7.45
C TYR A 79 20.07 12.04 6.24
N SER A 80 21.38 12.19 6.38
CA SER A 80 22.36 11.80 5.38
C SER A 80 23.65 11.39 6.06
N GLY A 81 24.40 10.51 5.41
CA GLY A 81 25.69 10.05 5.91
C GLY A 81 26.52 9.39 4.83
N ALA A 82 27.67 8.84 5.23
CA ALA A 82 28.55 8.07 4.37
C ALA A 82 28.94 6.78 5.08
N GLU A 83 28.95 5.68 4.33
CA GLU A 83 29.31 4.35 4.82
C GLU A 83 30.33 3.70 3.88
N GLY A 84 31.23 2.88 4.42
CA GLY A 84 32.25 2.18 3.62
C GLY A 84 31.71 1.03 2.76
N SER A 85 30.42 0.67 2.91
CA SER A 85 29.79 -0.46 2.24
C SER A 85 28.39 -0.13 1.77
N LEU A 86 28.03 -0.58 0.56
CA LEU A 86 26.69 -0.43 -0.02
C LEU A 86 25.62 -1.04 0.88
N ALA A 87 25.89 -2.19 1.49
CA ALA A 87 24.94 -2.88 2.36
C ALA A 87 24.65 -2.05 3.62
N HIS A 88 25.68 -1.42 4.21
CA HIS A 88 25.52 -0.57 5.38
C HIS A 88 24.76 0.71 5.03
N ALA A 89 25.11 1.35 3.91
CA ALA A 89 24.38 2.52 3.40
C ALA A 89 22.90 2.23 3.14
N ARG A 90 22.57 1.07 2.55
CA ARG A 90 21.17 0.64 2.35
C ARG A 90 20.44 0.40 3.68
N ALA A 91 21.09 -0.30 4.61
CA ALA A 91 20.52 -0.56 5.94
C ALA A 91 20.18 0.76 6.65
N ARG A 92 21.06 1.77 6.58
CA ARG A 92 20.80 3.10 7.15
C ARG A 92 19.58 3.81 6.55
N VAL A 93 19.41 3.72 5.24
CA VAL A 93 18.20 4.25 4.57
C VAL A 93 16.96 3.52 5.04
N GLU A 94 16.99 2.20 5.08
CA GLU A 94 15.86 1.38 5.54
C GLU A 94 15.50 1.66 7.01
N GLU A 95 16.50 1.78 7.89
CA GLU A 95 16.34 2.14 9.29
C GLU A 95 15.69 3.51 9.45
N THR A 96 16.23 4.52 8.73
CA THR A 96 15.76 5.91 8.81
C THR A 96 14.33 6.05 8.28
N VAL A 97 14.04 5.39 7.15
CA VAL A 97 12.70 5.37 6.56
C VAL A 97 11.73 4.59 7.44
N GLY A 98 12.13 3.43 7.96
CA GLY A 98 11.34 2.66 8.91
C GLY A 98 11.04 3.42 10.20
N PHE A 99 11.99 4.22 10.68
CA PHE A 99 11.78 5.14 11.80
C PHE A 99 10.77 6.25 11.45
N GLY A 100 10.94 6.91 10.30
CA GLY A 100 9.99 7.93 9.81
C GLY A 100 8.56 7.40 9.60
N MET A 101 8.41 6.17 9.12
CA MET A 101 7.10 5.51 8.97
C MET A 101 6.44 5.18 10.32
N ARG A 102 7.23 4.84 11.35
CA ARG A 102 6.73 4.54 12.71
C ARG A 102 6.36 5.82 13.48
N GLN A 103 7.03 6.95 13.21
CA GLN A 103 6.77 8.21 13.90
C GLN A 103 5.41 8.83 13.56
N LEU A 104 4.78 8.46 12.44
CA LEU A 104 3.49 9.02 11.98
C LEU A 104 2.24 8.36 12.59
N SER A 105 2.35 7.49 13.60
CA SER A 105 1.19 6.94 14.33
C SER A 105 0.92 7.67 15.64
N LEU A 106 0.93 9.01 15.61
CA LEU A 106 0.37 9.83 16.69
C LEU A 106 -1.02 10.29 16.23
N PHE A 107 -2.04 9.93 17.02
CA PHE A 107 -3.49 10.17 16.88
C PHE A 107 -4.29 9.06 16.18
#